data_AF-A0A1H2DUW2-F1
#
_entry.id   AF-A0A1H2DUW2-F1
#
_cell.length_a   1.000
_cell.length_b   1.000
_cell.length_c   1.000
_cell.angle_alpha   90.00
_cell.angle_beta   90.00
_cell.angle_gamma   90.00
#
_symmetry.space_group_name_H-M   'P 1'
#
loop_
_entity.id
_entity.type
_entity.pdbx_description
1 polymer ?
#
loop_
_entity_poly.entity_id
_entity_poly.type
_entity_poly.pdbx_seq_one_letter_code
_entity_poly.pdbx_strand_id
1 'polypeptide(L)'
;MKKFFCALLITALLPSVSQAGNPALCYSIKNQDQKNQCLAVTQNQKALCYSIKDSDMKNACLAQVGGEQSRCYSIKDREQKERCLAEY
;
A
#
# COMPACT_ATOMS: atom_id res chain seq x y z
N MET A 1 -46.24 17.90 -23.63
CA MET A 1 -45.60 19.18 -23.26
C MET A 1 -44.14 18.91 -22.91
N LYS A 2 -43.23 19.43 -23.75
CA LYS A 2 -41.77 19.32 -23.60
C LYS A 2 -41.32 20.09 -22.35
N LYS A 3 -40.56 19.47 -21.46
CA LYS A 3 -39.69 20.17 -20.50
C LYS A 3 -38.27 19.70 -20.73
N PHE A 4 -37.54 20.51 -21.50
CA PHE A 4 -36.08 20.47 -21.58
C PHE A 4 -35.52 20.79 -20.20
N PHE A 5 -34.95 19.79 -19.52
CA PHE A 5 -33.97 20.04 -18.48
C PHE A 5 -32.62 19.54 -18.99
N CYS A 6 -31.90 20.49 -19.59
CA CYS A 6 -30.50 20.37 -19.93
C CYS A 6 -29.72 20.43 -18.61
N ALA A 7 -29.52 19.28 -17.97
CA ALA A 7 -28.61 19.16 -16.84
C ALA A 7 -27.29 18.60 -17.37
N LEU A 8 -26.38 19.51 -17.72
CA LEU A 8 -24.95 19.25 -17.89
C LEU A 8 -24.42 18.68 -16.56
N LEU A 9 -24.45 17.36 -16.41
CA LEU A 9 -23.72 16.65 -15.37
C LEU A 9 -22.26 16.58 -15.82
N ILE A 10 -21.51 17.64 -15.50
CA ILE A 10 -20.05 17.62 -15.47
C ILE A 10 -19.70 16.65 -14.34
N THR A 11 -19.51 15.37 -14.69
CA THR A 11 -18.89 14.40 -13.79
C THR A 11 -17.43 14.82 -13.63
N ALA A 12 -17.18 15.62 -12.60
CA ALA A 12 -15.85 15.93 -12.13
C ALA A 12 -15.16 14.60 -11.77
N LEU A 13 -14.24 14.16 -12.62
CA LEU A 13 -13.23 13.17 -12.28
C LEU A 13 -12.38 13.80 -11.16
N LEU A 14 -12.77 13.57 -9.91
CA LEU A 14 -11.89 13.85 -8.78
C LEU A 14 -10.74 12.87 -8.89
N PRO A 15 -9.48 13.33 -9.08
CA PRO A 15 -8.34 12.44 -8.97
C PRO A 15 -8.35 11.91 -7.53
N SER A 16 -8.39 10.58 -7.40
CA SER A 16 -8.26 9.88 -6.13
C SER A 16 -7.00 10.39 -5.43
N VAL A 17 -7.17 11.24 -4.42
CA VAL A 17 -6.05 11.69 -3.60
C VAL A 17 -5.60 10.47 -2.82
N SER A 18 -4.56 9.78 -3.29
CA SER A 18 -3.91 8.72 -2.53
C SER A 18 -3.47 9.34 -1.21
N GLN A 19 -4.12 8.97 -0.10
CA GLN A 19 -3.73 9.43 1.23
C GLN A 19 -2.39 8.80 1.58
N ALA A 20 -1.29 9.40 1.11
CA ALA A 20 0.02 9.09 1.62
C ALA A 20 0.00 9.42 3.12
N GLY A 21 0.16 8.40 3.97
CA GLY A 21 0.25 8.59 5.42
C GLY A 21 1.33 9.62 5.77
N ASN A 22 1.28 10.22 6.96
CA ASN A 22 2.34 11.12 7.38
C ASN A 22 3.59 10.29 7.75
N PRO A 23 4.73 10.38 7.01
CA PRO A 23 5.93 9.60 7.33
C PRO A 23 6.48 9.87 8.73
N ALA A 24 6.20 11.04 9.30
CA ALA A 24 6.63 11.41 10.65
C ALA A 24 6.12 10.42 11.71
N LEU A 25 4.91 9.87 11.53
CA LEU A 25 4.31 8.92 12.46
C LEU A 25 5.09 7.59 12.51
N CYS A 26 5.73 7.19 11.41
CA CYS A 26 6.53 5.96 11.37
C CYS A 26 7.75 6.04 12.30
N TYR A 27 8.30 7.23 12.56
CA TYR A 27 9.49 7.38 13.41
C TYR A 27 9.21 7.10 14.90
N SER A 28 7.96 7.18 15.33
CA SER A 28 7.53 6.84 16.69
C SER A 28 7.39 5.33 16.92
N ILE A 29 7.44 4.51 15.86
CA ILE A 29 7.33 3.05 15.96
C ILE A 29 8.63 2.48 16.54
N LYS A 30 8.51 1.75 17.65
CA LYS A 30 9.66 1.14 18.36
C LYS A 30 10.21 -0.11 17.67
N ASN A 31 9.34 -0.94 17.09
CA ASN A 31 9.77 -2.12 16.36
C ASN A 31 10.37 -1.71 15.01
N GLN A 32 11.63 -2.08 14.77
CA GLN A 32 12.37 -1.61 13.61
C GLN A 32 11.80 -2.13 12.27
N ASP A 33 11.30 -3.37 12.24
CA ASP A 33 10.71 -3.98 11.05
C ASP A 33 9.41 -3.27 10.67
N GLN A 34 8.53 -3.04 11.66
CA GLN A 34 7.29 -2.28 11.47
C GLN A 34 7.57 -0.82 11.05
N LYS A 35 8.59 -0.19 11.64
CA LYS A 35 9.03 1.15 11.25
C LYS A 35 9.49 1.17 9.80
N ASN A 36 10.34 0.23 9.40
CA ASN A 36 10.85 0.14 8.03
C ASN A 36 9.72 -0.13 7.04
N GLN A 37 8.77 -1.02 7.36
CA GLN A 37 7.59 -1.26 6.52
C GLN A 37 6.73 0.01 6.38
N CYS A 38 6.45 0.69 7.49
CA CYS A 38 5.70 1.95 7.49
C CYS A 38 6.35 3.00 6.60
N LEU A 39 7.66 3.23 6.76
CA LEU A 39 8.42 4.18 5.95
C LEU A 39 8.47 3.75 4.47
N ALA A 40 8.64 2.45 4.19
CA ALA A 40 8.66 1.92 2.83
C ALA A 40 7.36 2.19 2.08
N VAL A 41 6.21 1.89 2.72
CA VAL A 41 4.88 2.11 2.12
C VAL A 41 4.58 3.60 1.99
N THR A 42 4.84 4.38 3.05
CA THR A 42 4.46 5.80 3.09
C THR A 42 5.30 6.66 2.16
N GLN A 43 6.59 6.33 2.00
CA GLN A 43 7.51 7.08 1.14
C GLN A 43 7.75 6.38 -0.22
N ASN A 44 7.06 5.27 -0.48
CA ASN A 44 7.27 4.42 -1.66
C ASN A 44 8.74 4.02 -1.87
N GLN A 45 9.46 3.70 -0.78
CA GLN A 45 10.89 3.40 -0.77
C GLN A 45 11.14 1.90 -0.61
N LYS A 46 11.19 1.19 -1.74
CA LYS A 46 11.46 -0.26 -1.80
C LYS A 46 12.74 -0.69 -1.05
N ALA A 47 13.78 0.14 -1.04
CA ALA A 47 15.05 -0.15 -0.37
C ALA A 47 14.86 -0.49 1.12
N LEU A 48 13.91 0.18 1.78
CA LEU A 48 13.60 -0.04 3.20
C LEU A 48 12.99 -1.43 3.47
N CYS A 49 12.31 -2.03 2.49
CA CYS A 49 11.82 -3.41 2.64
C CYS A 49 12.96 -4.41 2.82
N TYR A 50 14.14 -4.18 2.24
CA TYR A 50 15.30 -5.06 2.42
C TYR A 50 15.94 -4.94 3.81
N SER A 51 15.63 -3.89 4.56
CA SER A 51 16.06 -3.72 5.95
C SER A 51 15.15 -4.43 6.97
N ILE A 52 14.03 -5.00 6.53
CA ILE A 52 13.11 -5.78 7.36
C ILE A 52 13.70 -7.19 7.57
N LYS A 53 13.82 -7.61 8.83
CA LYS A 53 14.41 -8.91 9.21
C LYS A 53 13.40 -10.04 9.16
N ASP A 54 12.16 -9.80 9.59
CA ASP A 54 11.08 -10.76 9.44
C ASP A 54 10.82 -11.07 7.95
N SER A 55 10.94 -12.35 7.57
CA SER A 55 10.90 -12.75 6.15
C SER A 55 9.54 -12.51 5.51
N ASP A 56 8.46 -12.72 6.27
CA ASP A 56 7.09 -12.64 5.76
C ASP A 56 6.69 -11.17 5.59
N MET A 57 7.01 -10.32 6.58
CA MET A 57 6.86 -8.87 6.49
C MET A 57 7.69 -8.27 5.35
N LYS A 58 8.95 -8.73 5.17
CA LYS A 58 9.79 -8.30 4.05
C LYS A 58 9.17 -8.66 2.69
N ASN A 59 8.70 -9.90 2.53
CA ASN A 59 8.09 -10.34 1.28
C ASN A 59 6.78 -9.58 0.99
N ALA A 60 5.95 -9.35 2.02
CA ALA A 60 4.76 -8.52 1.89
C ALA A 60 5.10 -7.08 1.49
N CYS A 61 6.13 -6.47 2.10
CA CYS A 61 6.60 -5.14 1.74
C CYS A 61 7.11 -5.06 0.30
N LEU A 62 7.93 -6.03 -0.14
CA LEU A 62 8.45 -6.08 -1.51
C LEU A 62 7.35 -6.33 -2.54
N ALA A 63 6.32 -7.10 -2.20
CA ALA A 63 5.12 -7.18 -3.02
C ALA A 63 4.49 -5.78 -3.09
N GLN A 64 4.02 -5.23 -1.97
CA GLN A 64 3.23 -3.99 -1.94
C GLN A 64 3.96 -2.78 -2.56
N VAL A 65 5.22 -2.54 -2.20
CA VAL A 65 5.99 -1.35 -2.63
C VAL A 65 6.74 -1.61 -3.93
N GLY A 66 7.18 -2.85 -4.16
CA GLY A 66 8.00 -3.22 -5.31
C GLY A 66 7.23 -3.74 -6.52
N GLY A 67 5.92 -3.96 -6.41
CA GLY A 67 5.09 -4.56 -7.46
C GLY A 67 5.36 -6.06 -7.68
N GLU A 68 6.04 -6.73 -6.76
CA GLU A 68 6.49 -8.11 -6.93
C GLU A 68 5.46 -9.12 -6.38
N GLN A 69 4.32 -9.31 -7.06
CA GLN A 69 3.26 -10.23 -6.61
C GLN A 69 3.79 -11.65 -6.28
N SER A 70 4.82 -12.13 -7.00
CA SER A 70 5.46 -13.43 -6.74
C SER A 70 5.99 -13.58 -5.31
N ARG A 71 6.32 -12.47 -4.62
CA ARG A 71 6.76 -12.47 -3.23
C ARG A 71 5.68 -12.93 -2.26
N CYS A 72 4.40 -12.71 -2.56
CA CYS A 72 3.31 -13.17 -1.72
C CYS A 72 3.34 -14.70 -1.54
N TYR A 73 3.78 -15.46 -2.56
CA TYR A 73 3.91 -16.92 -2.48
C TYR A 73 5.00 -17.38 -1.51
N SER A 74 5.99 -16.52 -1.23
CA SER A 74 7.09 -16.80 -0.28
C SER A 74 6.75 -16.51 1.19
N ILE A 75 5.57 -15.92 1.47
CA ILE A 75 5.08 -15.68 2.83
C ILE A 75 4.65 -17.02 3.45
N LYS A 76 5.10 -17.33 4.67
CA LYS A 76 4.76 -18.59 5.36
C LYS A 76 3.46 -18.48 6.15
N ASP A 77 3.22 -17.33 6.79
CA ASP A 77 1.96 -17.06 7.47
C ASP A 77 0.78 -17.07 6.49
N ARG A 78 -0.22 -17.91 6.77
CA ARG A 78 -1.30 -18.18 5.83
C ARG A 78 -2.16 -16.93 5.59
N GLU A 79 -2.52 -16.25 6.67
CA GLU A 79 -3.41 -15.09 6.57
C GLU A 79 -2.70 -13.91 5.91
N GLN A 80 -1.42 -13.68 6.23
CA GLN A 80 -0.62 -12.62 5.61
C GLN A 80 -0.41 -12.90 4.12
N LYS A 81 -0.21 -14.16 3.72
CA LYS A 81 -0.15 -14.57 2.32
C LYS A 81 -1.47 -14.28 1.61
N GLU A 82 -2.59 -14.71 2.18
CA GLU A 82 -3.93 -14.49 1.61
C GLU A 82 -4.22 -12.98 1.46
N ARG A 83 -3.90 -12.17 2.47
CA ARG A 83 -4.01 -10.70 2.38
C ARG A 83 -3.12 -10.12 1.27
N CYS A 84 -1.86 -10.55 1.19
CA CYS A 84 -0.93 -10.07 0.15
C CYS A 84 -1.43 -10.37 -1.27
N LEU A 85 -1.97 -11.58 -1.49
CA LEU A 85 -2.50 -11.99 -2.79
C LEU A 85 -3.79 -11.24 -3.18
N ALA A 86 -4.59 -10.80 -2.20
CA ALA A 86 -5.85 -10.10 -2.45
C ALA A 86 -5.67 -8.63 -2.86
N GLU A 87 -4.51 -8.02 -2.61
CA GLU A 87 -4.17 -6.65 -3.01
C GLU A 87 -3.79 -6.54 -4.51
N TYR A 88 -3.80 -7.67 -5.25
CA TYR A 88 -3.41 -7.80 -6.67
C TYR A 88 -4.51 -8.49 -7.48
#